data_AF-A0A7L3WJL0-F1
#
_entry.id   AF-A0A7L3WJL0-F1
#
_cell.length_a   1.000
_cell.length_b   1.000
_cell.length_c   1.000
_cell.angle_alpha   90.00
_cell.angle_beta   90.00
_cell.angle_gamma   90.00
#
_symmetry.space_group_name_H-M   'P 1'
#
loop_
_entity.id
_entity.type
_entity.pdbx_description
1 polymer ?
#
loop_
_entity_poly.entity_id
_entity_poly.type
_entity_poly.pdbx_seq_one_letter_code
_entity_poly.pdbx_strand_id
1 'polypeptide(L)'
;MARCSEALRSRRCDRVRTKKLTRSAIAICMAFFICWAPFHILQLAQLAMTRPTLPFYYAYNVAISLGYANSCLNPFIYILLGQNFQRQFGVQVRPA
;
A
#
# COMPACT_ATOMS: atom_id res chain seq x y z
N MET A 1 20.64 33.82 14.91
CA MET A 1 20.75 32.94 13.72
C MET A 1 20.42 31.47 13.99
N ALA A 2 20.74 30.89 15.15
CA ALA A 2 20.53 29.46 15.46
C ALA A 2 19.08 28.95 15.28
N ARG A 3 18.08 29.67 15.80
CA ARG A 3 16.64 29.31 15.71
C ARG A 3 16.09 29.19 14.28
N CYS A 4 16.60 29.98 13.33
CA CYS A 4 16.18 29.91 11.94
C CYS A 4 16.66 28.60 11.28
N SER A 5 17.86 28.13 11.65
CA SER A 5 18.42 26.87 11.14
C SER A 5 17.64 25.63 11.63
N GLU A 6 17.16 25.66 12.88
CA GLU A 6 16.37 24.58 13.47
C GLU A 6 14.98 24.47 12.83
N ALA A 7 14.33 25.61 12.57
CA ALA A 7 13.04 25.64 11.88
C ALA A 7 13.13 25.10 10.44
N LEU A 8 14.18 25.47 9.69
CA LEU A 8 14.44 24.94 8.34
C LEU A 8 14.74 23.43 8.36
N ARG A 9 15.49 22.96 9.37
CA ARG A 9 15.79 21.53 9.56
C ARG A 9 14.53 20.73 9.88
N SER A 10 13.64 21.25 10.73
CA SER A 10 12.33 20.64 11.03
C SER A 10 11.46 20.54 9.78
N ARG A 11 11.32 21.63 9.02
CA ARG A 11 10.55 21.66 7.75
C ARG A 11 11.11 20.66 6.72
N ARG A 12 12.44 20.53 6.63
CA ARG A 12 13.10 19.55 5.75
C ARG A 12 12.82 18.11 6.20
N CYS A 13 12.94 17.80 7.49
CA CYS A 13 12.61 16.47 8.02
C CYS A 13 11.15 16.10 7.78
N ASP A 14 10.21 17.01 8.00
CA ASP A 14 8.80 16.76 7.74
C ASP A 14 8.53 16.50 6.26
N ARG A 15 9.12 17.32 5.37
CA ARG A 15 9.00 17.16 3.92
C ARG A 15 9.61 15.85 3.42
N VAL A 16 10.72 15.40 4.02
CA VAL A 16 11.32 14.09 3.71
C VAL A 16 10.42 12.95 4.19
N ARG A 17 9.82 13.07 5.37
CA ARG A 17 8.95 12.03 5.94
C ARG A 17 7.59 11.95 5.23
N THR A 18 6.98 13.07 4.82
CA THR A 18 5.78 13.06 3.97
C THR A 18 6.07 12.45 2.60
N LYS A 19 7.19 12.80 1.95
CA LYS A 19 7.58 12.17 0.68
C LYS A 19 7.74 10.65 0.80
N LYS A 20 8.30 10.14 1.91
CA LYS A 20 8.41 8.70 2.17
C LYS A 20 7.04 8.03 2.30
N LEU A 21 6.11 8.64 3.04
CA LEU A 21 4.74 8.13 3.19
C LEU A 21 4.00 8.10 1.85
N THR A 22 4.07 9.18 1.06
CA THR A 22 3.44 9.25 -0.26
C THR A 22 4.02 8.19 -1.21
N ARG A 23 5.35 7.97 -1.19
CA ARG A 23 5.99 6.93 -2.02
C ARG A 23 5.50 5.54 -1.63
N SER A 24 5.38 5.24 -0.34
CA SER A 24 4.84 3.96 0.12
C SER A 24 3.37 3.80 -0.24
N ALA A 25 2.54 4.85 -0.12
CA ALA A 25 1.14 4.82 -0.53
C ALA A 25 0.98 4.51 -2.03
N ILE A 26 1.77 5.17 -2.88
CA ILE A 26 1.77 4.92 -4.33
C ILE A 26 2.16 3.47 -4.63
N ALA A 27 3.18 2.93 -3.96
CA ALA A 27 3.61 1.54 -4.13
C ALA A 27 2.48 0.55 -3.75
N ILE A 28 1.75 0.81 -2.66
CA ILE A 28 0.60 0.00 -2.25
C ILE A 28 -0.53 0.09 -3.29
N CYS A 29 -0.85 1.28 -3.79
CA CYS A 29 -1.86 1.45 -4.83
C CYS A 29 -1.47 0.68 -6.10
N MET A 30 -0.21 0.80 -6.57
CA MET A 30 0.28 0.06 -7.73
C MET A 30 0.19 -1.45 -7.50
N ALA A 31 0.63 -1.93 -6.34
CA ALA A 31 0.55 -3.34 -5.98
C ALA A 31 -0.90 -3.84 -5.95
N PHE A 32 -1.83 -3.04 -5.43
CA PHE A 32 -3.26 -3.37 -5.42
C PHE A 32 -3.80 -3.55 -6.84
N PHE A 33 -3.54 -2.61 -7.75
CA PHE A 33 -3.98 -2.72 -9.13
C PHE A 33 -3.32 -3.90 -9.87
N ILE A 34 -2.02 -4.11 -9.70
CA ILE A 34 -1.29 -5.22 -10.33
C ILE A 34 -1.79 -6.57 -9.81
N CYS A 35 -2.17 -6.64 -8.53
CA CYS A 35 -2.69 -7.82 -7.88
C CYS A 35 -4.15 -8.12 -8.30
N TRP A 36 -5.01 -7.10 -8.41
CA TRP A 36 -6.43 -7.27 -8.71
C TRP A 36 -6.77 -7.32 -10.19
N ALA A 37 -6.05 -6.59 -11.05
CA ALA A 37 -6.30 -6.58 -12.49
C ALA A 37 -6.32 -7.99 -13.12
N PRO A 38 -5.33 -8.87 -12.91
CA PRO A 38 -5.35 -10.21 -13.49
C PRO A 38 -6.51 -11.06 -12.96
N PHE A 39 -6.87 -10.91 -11.69
CA PHE A 39 -8.02 -11.60 -11.10
C PHE A 39 -9.33 -11.19 -11.79
N HIS A 40 -9.59 -9.89 -11.94
CA HIS A 40 -10.79 -9.40 -12.62
C HIS A 40 -10.83 -9.76 -14.11
N ILE A 41 -9.69 -9.69 -14.80
CA ILE A 41 -9.59 -10.09 -16.21
C ILE A 41 -9.91 -11.57 -16.37
N LEU A 42 -9.38 -12.44 -15.49
CA LEU A 42 -9.66 -13.87 -15.54
C LEU A 42 -11.09 -14.21 -15.13
N GLN A 43 -11.67 -13.47 -14.18
CA GLN A 43 -13.09 -13.61 -13.82
C GLN A 43 -14.00 -13.27 -15.01
N LEU A 44 -13.70 -12.19 -15.74
CA LEU A 44 -14.42 -11.79 -16.96
C LEU A 44 -14.23 -12.82 -18.08
N ALA A 45 -13.00 -13.31 -18.28
CA ALA A 45 -12.70 -14.33 -19.27
C ALA A 45 -13.38 -15.67 -18.96
N GLN A 46 -13.49 -16.04 -17.68
CA GLN A 46 -14.24 -17.22 -17.23
C GLN A 46 -15.71 -17.13 -17.63
N LEU A 47 -16.31 -15.95 -17.48
CA LEU A 47 -17.72 -15.72 -17.79
C LEU A 47 -18.00 -15.83 -19.30
N ALA A 48 -17.01 -15.48 -20.13
CA ALA A 48 -17.08 -15.61 -21.59
C ALA A 48 -16.73 -17.02 -22.11
N MET A 49 -16.05 -17.86 -21.33
CA MET A 49 -15.51 -19.15 -21.75
C MET A 49 -16.26 -20.32 -21.09
N THR A 50 -16.99 -21.10 -21.89
CA THR A 50 -17.77 -22.25 -21.41
C THR A 50 -16.93 -23.54 -21.24
N ARG A 51 -15.72 -23.59 -21.81
CA ARG A 51 -14.79 -24.73 -21.67
C ARG A 51 -13.39 -24.24 -21.31
N PRO A 52 -12.96 -24.36 -20.04
CA PRO A 52 -11.63 -23.94 -19.62
C PRO A 52 -10.55 -24.86 -20.21
N THR A 53 -9.49 -24.27 -20.76
CA THR A 53 -8.30 -24.97 -21.26
C THR A 53 -7.21 -25.05 -20.16
N LEU A 54 -6.28 -26.00 -20.26
CA LEU A 54 -5.14 -26.17 -19.34
C LEU A 54 -4.39 -24.85 -18.99
N PRO A 55 -4.01 -24.00 -19.96
CA PRO A 55 -3.41 -22.68 -19.68
C PRO A 55 -4.31 -21.74 -18.87
N PHE A 56 -5.63 -21.83 -19.03
CA PHE A 56 -6.58 -21.06 -18.22
C PHE A 56 -6.52 -21.47 -16.75
N TYR A 57 -6.35 -22.76 -16.47
CA TYR A 57 -6.21 -23.27 -15.10
C TYR A 57 -4.94 -22.73 -14.41
N TYR A 58 -3.80 -22.72 -15.12
CA TYR A 58 -2.57 -22.11 -14.60
C TYR A 58 -2.74 -20.61 -14.34
N ALA A 59 -3.33 -19.88 -15.29
CA ALA A 59 -3.59 -18.44 -15.13
C ALA A 59 -4.52 -18.16 -13.92
N TYR A 60 -5.55 -18.99 -13.75
CA TYR A 60 -6.48 -18.90 -12.62
C TYR A 60 -5.80 -19.13 -11.28
N ASN A 61 -4.91 -20.14 -11.17
CA ASN A 61 -4.14 -20.40 -9.94
C ASN A 61 -3.17 -19.24 -9.61
N VAL A 62 -2.53 -18.66 -10.62
CA VAL A 62 -1.67 -17.48 -10.43
C VAL A 62 -2.50 -16.29 -9.96
N ALA A 63 -3.70 -16.08 -10.50
CA ALA A 63 -4.56 -14.98 -10.10
C ALA A 63 -5.14 -15.13 -8.69
N ILE A 64 -5.52 -16.34 -8.29
CA ILE A 64 -5.90 -16.63 -6.90
C ILE A 64 -4.72 -16.39 -5.96
N SER A 65 -3.54 -16.87 -6.32
CA SER A 65 -2.32 -16.66 -5.53
C SER A 65 -1.98 -15.17 -5.38
N LEU A 66 -2.18 -14.39 -6.46
CA LEU A 66 -2.10 -12.93 -6.41
C LEU A 66 -3.17 -12.35 -5.49
N GLY A 67 -4.43 -12.79 -5.59
CA GLY A 67 -5.52 -12.37 -4.70
C GLY A 67 -5.20 -12.58 -3.21
N TYR A 68 -4.54 -13.68 -2.85
CA TYR A 68 -4.06 -13.91 -1.48
C TYR A 68 -2.95 -12.94 -1.07
N ALA A 69 -2.08 -12.52 -1.99
CA ALA A 69 -1.10 -11.47 -1.71
C ALA A 69 -1.77 -10.12 -1.35
N ASN A 70 -3.06 -9.93 -1.67
CA ASN A 70 -3.82 -8.76 -1.22
C ASN A 70 -4.00 -8.74 0.32
N SER A 71 -4.07 -9.90 0.98
CA SER A 71 -4.04 -9.95 2.45
C SER A 71 -2.72 -9.47 3.05
N CYS A 72 -1.61 -9.54 2.31
CA CYS A 72 -0.33 -8.97 2.72
C CYS A 72 -0.33 -7.43 2.66
N LEU A 73 -1.27 -6.80 1.95
CA LEU A 73 -1.39 -5.34 1.90
C LEU A 73 -2.03 -4.77 3.17
N ASN A 74 -2.80 -5.58 3.91
CA ASN A 74 -3.45 -5.19 5.17
C ASN A 74 -2.46 -4.56 6.18
N PRO A 75 -1.34 -5.21 6.57
CA PRO A 75 -0.38 -4.61 7.50
C PRO A 75 0.23 -3.31 6.98
N PHE A 76 0.41 -3.12 5.67
CA PHE A 76 0.93 -1.86 5.13
C PHE A 76 -0.06 -0.71 5.29
N ILE A 77 -1.35 -0.97 5.06
CA ILE A 77 -2.41 0.03 5.27
C ILE A 77 -2.45 0.42 6.76
N TYR A 78 -2.40 -0.56 7.67
CA TYR A 78 -2.40 -0.29 9.12
C TYR A 78 -1.14 0.45 9.60
N ILE A 79 0.05 0.10 9.09
CA ILE A 79 1.30 0.80 9.42
C ILE A 79 1.26 2.25 8.91
N LEU A 80 0.70 2.50 7.71
CA LEU A 80 0.54 3.85 7.18
C LEU A 80 -0.45 4.67 8.01
N LEU A 81 -1.60 4.06 8.33
CA LEU A 81 -2.64 4.70 9.13
C LEU A 81 -2.13 5.00 10.55
N GLY A 82 -1.37 4.08 11.14
CA GLY A 82 -0.70 4.23 12.43
C GLY A 82 0.41 5.30 12.43
N GLN A 83 1.23 5.40 11.37
CA GLN A 83 2.20 6.49 11.21
C GLN A 83 1.53 7.85 11.08
N ASN A 84 0.33 7.90 10.47
CA ASN A 84 -0.47 9.12 10.36
C ASN A 84 -1.14 9.46 11.70
N PHE A 85 -1.65 8.46 12.42
CA PHE A 85 -2.24 8.61 13.75
C PHE A 85 -1.21 9.07 14.79
N GLN A 86 -0.02 8.46 14.85
CA GLN A 86 1.05 8.89 15.77
C GLN A 86 1.55 10.32 15.50
N ARG A 87 1.42 10.81 14.26
CA ARG A 87 1.78 12.19 13.91
C ARG A 87 0.67 13.19 14.24
N GLN A 88 -0.60 12.81 14.09
CA GLN A 88 -1.72 13.68 14.45
C GLN A 88 -2.02 13.70 15.95
N PHE A 89 -1.86 12.57 16.63
CA PHE A 89 -2.11 12.45 18.07
C PHE A 89 -0.92 12.77 18.93
N GLY A 90 0.23 13.14 18.33
CA GLY A 90 1.44 13.63 18.99
C GLY A 90 1.47 13.33 20.48
N VAL A 91 1.48 12.03 20.83
CA VAL A 91 1.31 11.61 22.22
C VAL A 91 2.55 12.10 22.92
N GLN A 92 2.41 13.29 23.49
CA GLN A 92 3.27 13.82 24.52
C GLN A 92 2.99 12.90 25.71
N VAL A 93 3.69 11.77 25.74
CA VAL A 93 3.84 11.00 26.97
C VAL A 93 4.59 11.96 27.88
N ARG A 94 3.85 12.75 28.66
CA ARG A 94 4.39 13.34 29.87
C ARG A 94 4.59 12.15 30.80
N PRO A 95 5.84 11.76 31.12
CA PRO A 95 6.03 10.85 32.24
C PRO A 95 5.58 11.62 33.48
N ALA A 96 4.61 11.05 34.20
CA ALA A 96 4.32 11.44 35.57
C ALA A 96 5.40 10.86 36.48
#